data_AF-A0AAV5AN07-F1
#
_entry.id   AF-A0AAV5AN07-F1
#
_cell.length_a   1.000
_cell.length_b   1.000
_cell.length_c   1.000
_cell.angle_alpha   90.00
_cell.angle_beta   90.00
_cell.angle_gamma   90.00
#
_symmetry.space_group_name_H-M   'P 1'
#
loop_
_entity.id
_entity.type
_entity.pdbx_description
1 polymer ?
#
loop_
_entity_poly.entity_id
_entity_poly.type
_entity_poly.pdbx_seq_one_letter_code
_entity_poly.pdbx_strand_id
1 'polypeptide(L)'
;MAKVSFVLLPVFVHVALALIPSYESLAGLTQKQVDQFIAGITISPIPNPPGPLVDDGIKLVDDSDHPFIPPGPNDLRGPCPGLNTLANHGYIPRSGVATPDQLVTAVMEGYNLGNDYARFLVYQAHLVDGNPLTNLISIGRKTWRTGPDPLPPAIVGGLSQHGTFEGDTSLTRLDDYFGNSAAFNEQHFSEFAAFSIVFGANKTYDINAAAELRHRRLQDSIQTNPELSFVAPRILSAFSETVFPTIFFVDGRLNNGQLDIQAARSFFHTNQFPHHFHRQPAPVSFPTIEPLVEQIFKKHPFVPGMNKGVNNYIEMPETPPLSDFCGIYEDIVMRVMTAQYPDPSGPLLEALNINLEFLFSAVEGHNCIQVFPYGQ
;
A
#
# COMPACT_ATOMS: atom_id res chain seq x y z
N MET A 1 -16.36 29.40 -69.08
CA MET A 1 -17.12 29.74 -67.86
C MET A 1 -17.33 28.45 -67.08
N ALA A 2 -16.91 28.47 -65.81
CA ALA A 2 -16.97 27.46 -64.74
C ALA A 2 -17.22 25.97 -65.09
N LYS A 3 -16.16 25.15 -64.93
CA LYS A 3 -16.23 23.68 -64.81
C LYS A 3 -16.50 23.32 -63.34
N VAL A 4 -17.49 22.47 -63.11
CA VAL A 4 -17.79 21.86 -61.81
C VAL A 4 -16.88 20.64 -61.63
N SER A 5 -15.96 20.70 -60.68
CA SER A 5 -15.15 19.55 -60.24
C SER A 5 -15.79 18.91 -59.02
N PHE A 6 -16.23 17.66 -59.17
CA PHE A 6 -16.53 16.78 -58.04
C PHE A 6 -15.20 16.28 -57.46
N VAL A 7 -14.88 16.72 -56.25
CA VAL A 7 -13.78 16.14 -55.45
C VAL A 7 -14.37 15.00 -54.64
N LEU A 8 -14.04 13.77 -55.04
CA LEU A 8 -14.16 12.57 -54.19
C LEU A 8 -13.12 12.70 -53.07
N LEU A 9 -13.56 13.03 -51.85
CA LEU A 9 -12.72 12.90 -50.66
C LEU A 9 -12.59 11.41 -50.31
N PRO A 10 -11.37 10.89 -50.07
CA PRO A 10 -11.20 9.55 -49.55
C PRO A 10 -11.65 9.54 -48.10
N VAL A 11 -12.68 8.75 -47.81
CA VAL A 11 -13.06 8.35 -46.45
C VAL A 11 -11.90 7.53 -45.90
N PHE A 12 -11.02 8.18 -45.14
CA PHE A 12 -10.02 7.47 -44.35
C PHE A 12 -10.75 6.71 -43.23
N VAL A 13 -10.72 5.39 -43.34
CA VAL A 13 -11.08 4.43 -42.30
C VAL A 13 -10.17 4.68 -41.08
N HIS A 14 -10.64 5.49 -40.13
CA HIS A 14 -10.09 5.60 -38.77
C HIS A 14 -11.01 4.88 -37.78
N VAL A 15 -11.28 3.60 -38.03
CA VAL A 15 -12.05 2.76 -37.12
C VAL A 15 -11.37 1.39 -37.05
N ALA A 16 -10.41 1.24 -36.13
CA ALA A 16 -9.97 -0.05 -35.56
C ALA A 16 -8.87 0.10 -34.49
N LEU A 17 -8.91 1.11 -33.60
CA LEU A 17 -7.97 1.20 -32.46
C LEU A 17 -8.63 1.49 -31.11
N ALA A 18 -9.96 1.49 -31.06
CA ALA A 18 -10.71 1.49 -29.82
C ALA A 18 -11.62 0.27 -29.90
N LEU A 19 -11.26 -0.83 -29.22
CA LEU A 19 -12.08 -1.98 -28.82
C LEU A 19 -11.19 -3.21 -28.47
N ILE A 20 -10.08 -3.01 -27.76
CA ILE A 20 -9.49 -4.11 -26.98
C ILE A 20 -9.83 -3.77 -25.53
N PRO A 21 -10.78 -4.48 -24.90
CA PRO A 21 -11.02 -4.36 -23.47
C PRO A 21 -9.74 -4.70 -22.70
N SER A 22 -9.46 -3.97 -21.63
CA SER A 22 -8.24 -4.05 -20.81
C SER A 22 -8.15 -5.31 -19.94
N TYR A 23 -8.59 -6.48 -20.44
CA TYR A 23 -8.64 -7.74 -19.69
C TYR A 23 -8.40 -9.00 -20.55
N GLU A 24 -7.65 -8.90 -21.65
CA GLU A 24 -7.12 -10.11 -22.31
C GLU A 24 -5.64 -10.35 -22.00
N SER A 25 -5.31 -11.61 -21.75
CA SER A 25 -3.97 -12.15 -21.54
C SER A 25 -3.08 -11.96 -22.77
N LEU A 26 -1.77 -11.80 -22.56
CA LEU A 26 -0.77 -11.56 -23.61
C LEU A 26 0.18 -12.74 -23.86
N ALA A 27 -0.26 -13.97 -23.57
CA ALA A 27 0.38 -15.12 -24.19
C ALA A 27 0.31 -14.97 -25.73
N GLY A 28 1.44 -14.64 -26.37
CA GLY A 28 1.57 -14.58 -27.83
C GLY A 28 1.78 -13.21 -28.49
N LEU A 29 2.13 -12.13 -27.78
CA LEU A 29 2.54 -10.89 -28.44
C LEU A 29 3.94 -10.99 -29.07
N THR A 30 4.13 -10.27 -30.18
CA THR A 30 5.43 -10.14 -30.87
C THR A 30 6.28 -9.03 -30.26
N GLN A 31 7.61 -9.14 -30.35
CA GLN A 31 8.55 -8.08 -29.93
C GLN A 31 8.18 -6.71 -30.51
N LYS A 32 7.67 -6.66 -31.74
CA LYS A 32 7.22 -5.43 -32.40
C LYS A 32 6.06 -4.73 -31.65
N GLN A 33 5.16 -5.48 -31.03
CA GLN A 33 4.05 -4.91 -30.25
C GLN A 33 4.55 -4.35 -28.91
N VAL A 34 5.54 -5.00 -28.30
CA VAL A 34 6.24 -4.50 -27.11
C VAL A 34 7.00 -3.21 -27.44
N ASP A 35 7.73 -3.19 -28.55
CA ASP A 35 8.47 -2.00 -28.99
C ASP A 35 7.53 -0.83 -29.32
N GLN A 36 6.36 -1.10 -29.90
CA GLN A 36 5.32 -0.09 -30.18
C GLN A 36 4.68 0.46 -28.90
N PHE A 37 4.46 -0.38 -27.90
CA PHE A 37 3.99 0.04 -26.58
C PHE A 37 5.02 0.95 -25.90
N ILE A 38 6.29 0.53 -25.85
CA ILE A 38 7.38 1.31 -25.25
C ILE A 38 7.57 2.65 -25.98
N ALA A 39 7.50 2.68 -27.32
CA ALA A 39 7.65 3.90 -28.09
C ALA A 39 6.59 4.98 -27.79
N GLY A 40 5.46 4.60 -27.20
CA GLY A 40 4.38 5.52 -26.80
C GLY A 40 4.44 5.98 -25.34
N ILE A 41 5.40 5.49 -24.54
CA ILE A 41 5.45 5.72 -23.09
C ILE A 41 6.56 6.68 -22.73
N THR A 42 6.24 7.63 -21.86
CA THR A 42 7.25 8.46 -21.21
C THR A 42 7.85 7.68 -20.05
N ILE A 43 9.06 7.17 -20.23
CA ILE A 43 9.83 6.54 -19.17
C ILE A 43 10.35 7.65 -18.26
N SER A 44 10.00 7.59 -16.99
CA SER A 44 10.39 8.61 -16.01
C SER A 44 11.70 8.21 -15.32
N PRO A 45 12.62 9.16 -15.07
CA PRO A 45 13.78 8.89 -14.23
C PRO A 45 13.35 8.41 -12.84
N ILE A 46 14.04 7.39 -12.35
CA ILE A 46 13.84 6.86 -11.00
C ILE A 46 14.95 7.46 -10.10
N PRO A 47 14.63 8.39 -9.20
CA PRO A 47 15.63 8.97 -8.30
C PRO A 47 16.03 7.97 -7.21
N ASN A 48 17.22 8.16 -6.64
CA ASN A 48 17.62 7.43 -5.44
C ASN A 48 16.63 7.70 -4.29
N PRO A 49 16.38 6.71 -3.40
CA PRO A 49 15.56 6.90 -2.22
C PRO A 49 16.07 8.07 -1.37
N PRO A 50 15.17 8.89 -0.79
CA PRO A 50 15.56 9.88 0.20
C PRO A 50 16.32 9.23 1.37
N GLY A 51 17.35 9.91 1.86
CA GLY A 51 18.03 9.54 3.10
C GLY A 51 17.20 9.86 4.35
N PRO A 52 17.71 9.54 5.55
CA PRO A 52 17.08 9.95 6.81
C PRO A 52 16.91 11.46 6.92
N LEU A 53 15.91 11.89 7.70
CA LEU A 53 15.71 13.31 7.99
C LEU A 53 16.90 13.89 8.72
N VAL A 54 17.25 15.13 8.38
CA VAL A 54 18.27 15.89 9.12
C VAL A 54 17.71 16.42 10.45
N ASP A 55 16.46 16.86 10.44
CA ASP A 55 15.70 17.18 11.64
C ASP A 55 14.65 16.08 11.86
N ASP A 56 14.97 15.16 12.76
CA ASP A 56 14.17 14.01 13.14
C ASP A 56 13.53 14.18 14.52
N GLY A 57 13.49 15.41 15.04
CA GLY A 57 12.87 15.72 16.31
C GLY A 57 11.34 15.79 16.25
N ILE A 58 10.75 15.99 17.43
CA ILE A 58 9.33 16.32 17.55
C ILE A 58 9.03 17.64 16.83
N LYS A 59 7.97 17.66 16.02
CA LYS A 59 7.49 18.88 15.37
C LYS A 59 5.98 18.87 15.22
N LEU A 60 5.39 20.07 15.21
CA LEU A 60 4.01 20.29 14.79
C LEU A 60 3.91 19.93 13.30
N VAL A 61 2.95 19.08 12.92
CA VAL A 61 2.71 18.67 11.52
C VAL A 61 1.32 19.07 11.01
N ASP A 62 0.42 19.41 11.93
CA ASP A 62 -0.80 20.16 11.62
C ASP A 62 -0.47 21.67 11.65
N ASP A 63 0.27 22.13 10.64
CA ASP A 63 0.79 23.50 10.53
C ASP A 63 0.19 24.28 9.33
N SER A 64 0.56 25.55 9.21
CA SER A 64 0.06 26.44 8.15
C SER A 64 0.57 26.10 6.75
N ASP A 65 1.69 25.38 6.65
CA ASP A 65 2.24 24.93 5.37
C ASP A 65 1.56 23.63 4.91
N HIS A 66 0.99 22.88 5.84
CA HIS A 66 0.26 21.62 5.63
C HIS A 66 -1.20 21.68 6.11
N PRO A 67 -2.02 22.66 5.66
CA PRO A 67 -3.39 22.79 6.12
C PRO A 67 -4.23 21.61 5.63
N PHE A 68 -5.17 21.17 6.48
CA PHE A 68 -6.17 20.19 6.06
C PHE A 68 -7.05 20.77 4.94
N ILE A 69 -7.19 20.00 3.86
CA ILE A 69 -8.18 20.24 2.81
C ILE A 69 -8.88 18.89 2.54
N PRO A 70 -10.22 18.82 2.66
CA PRO A 70 -10.94 17.59 2.37
C PRO A 70 -10.74 17.19 0.89
N PRO A 71 -10.69 15.89 0.57
CA PRO A 71 -10.46 15.44 -0.79
C PRO A 71 -11.62 15.86 -1.70
N GLY A 72 -11.29 16.36 -2.89
CA GLY A 72 -12.26 16.64 -3.93
C GLY A 72 -12.77 15.36 -4.62
N PRO A 73 -13.78 15.47 -5.52
CA PRO A 73 -14.38 14.30 -6.18
C PRO A 73 -13.42 13.45 -7.01
N ASN A 74 -12.28 14.00 -7.42
CA ASN A 74 -11.27 13.35 -8.26
C ASN A 74 -9.97 13.04 -7.51
N ASP A 75 -9.93 13.26 -6.19
CA ASP A 75 -8.78 12.95 -5.36
C ASP A 75 -8.88 11.53 -4.83
N LEU A 76 -7.80 10.78 -4.96
CA LEU A 76 -7.76 9.35 -4.65
C LEU A 76 -7.34 9.15 -3.20
N ARG A 77 -8.14 8.39 -2.47
CA ARG A 77 -7.85 7.90 -1.12
C ARG A 77 -8.07 6.39 -1.11
N GLY A 78 -7.33 5.69 -0.27
CA GLY A 78 -7.30 4.24 -0.24
C GLY A 78 -7.42 3.64 1.15
N PRO A 79 -6.98 2.39 1.32
CA PRO A 79 -7.12 1.67 2.58
C PRO A 79 -6.20 2.21 3.69
N CYS A 80 -5.12 2.91 3.35
CA CYS A 80 -4.16 3.44 4.32
C CYS A 80 -4.59 4.82 4.88
N PRO A 81 -5.06 4.91 6.14
CA PRO A 81 -5.42 6.19 6.76
C PRO A 81 -4.24 7.16 6.90
N GLY A 82 -3.02 6.64 7.05
CA GLY A 82 -1.81 7.47 7.13
C GLY A 82 -1.56 8.25 5.85
N LEU A 83 -1.44 7.55 4.71
CA LEU A 83 -1.24 8.20 3.41
C LEU A 83 -2.42 9.10 3.01
N ASN A 84 -3.65 8.70 3.36
CA ASN A 84 -4.82 9.53 3.13
C ASN A 84 -4.74 10.87 3.87
N THR A 85 -4.27 10.85 5.12
CA THR A 85 -4.10 12.05 5.94
C THR A 85 -2.98 12.92 5.39
N LEU A 86 -1.83 12.33 5.02
CA LEU A 86 -0.73 13.06 4.38
C LEU A 86 -1.16 13.75 3.08
N ALA A 87 -1.96 13.10 2.25
CA ALA A 87 -2.52 13.71 1.04
C ALA A 87 -3.52 14.83 1.36
N ASN A 88 -4.36 14.68 2.40
CA ASN A 88 -5.27 15.72 2.86
C ASN A 88 -4.58 16.90 3.55
N HIS A 89 -3.32 16.76 3.94
CA HIS A 89 -2.50 17.83 4.49
C HIS A 89 -1.45 18.35 3.51
N GLY A 90 -1.35 17.77 2.30
CA GLY A 90 -0.45 18.25 1.25
C GLY A 90 1.01 17.83 1.40
N TYR A 91 1.32 16.87 2.28
CA TYR A 91 2.65 16.23 2.35
C TYR A 91 2.98 15.42 1.10
N ILE A 92 1.94 14.93 0.41
CA ILE A 92 2.02 14.36 -0.94
C ILE A 92 0.98 15.05 -1.83
N PRO A 93 1.06 14.90 -3.17
CA PRO A 93 0.05 15.48 -4.06
C PRO A 93 -1.36 15.12 -3.61
N ARG A 94 -2.20 16.14 -3.40
CA ARG A 94 -3.58 15.97 -2.86
C ARG A 94 -4.46 15.09 -3.75
N SER A 95 -4.08 14.96 -5.03
CA SER A 95 -4.65 14.04 -6.02
C SER A 95 -4.59 12.57 -5.61
N GLY A 96 -3.70 12.20 -4.68
CA GLY A 96 -3.46 10.82 -4.27
C GLY A 96 -2.60 10.01 -5.24
N VAL A 97 -1.86 10.66 -6.14
CA VAL A 97 -0.88 10.02 -7.02
C VAL A 97 0.48 10.65 -6.75
N ALA A 98 1.46 9.83 -6.39
CA ALA A 98 2.77 10.27 -5.94
C ALA A 98 3.88 9.38 -6.51
N THR A 99 5.11 9.89 -6.47
CA THR A 99 6.31 9.08 -6.69
C THR A 99 6.72 8.38 -5.38
N PRO A 100 7.48 7.27 -5.43
CA PRO A 100 8.02 6.61 -4.24
C PRO A 100 8.82 7.54 -3.32
N ASP A 101 9.68 8.40 -3.87
CA ASP A 101 10.48 9.35 -3.08
C ASP A 101 9.61 10.40 -2.35
N GLN A 102 8.52 10.84 -2.96
CA GLN A 102 7.52 11.69 -2.30
C GLN A 102 6.85 10.95 -1.13
N LEU A 103 6.48 9.68 -1.32
CA LEU A 103 5.88 8.88 -0.26
C LEU A 103 6.85 8.62 0.90
N VAL A 104 8.10 8.23 0.61
CA VAL A 104 9.14 8.02 1.62
C VAL A 104 9.37 9.31 2.42
N THR A 105 9.53 10.44 1.73
CA THR A 105 9.71 11.74 2.39
C THR A 105 8.51 12.09 3.26
N ALA A 106 7.28 11.92 2.76
CA ALA A 106 6.07 12.32 3.47
C ALA A 106 5.81 11.52 4.75
N VAL A 107 6.05 10.20 4.76
CA VAL A 107 5.86 9.38 5.97
C VAL A 107 6.93 9.67 7.02
N MET A 108 8.16 9.99 6.61
CA MET A 108 9.18 10.49 7.53
C MET A 108 8.77 11.88 8.07
N GLU A 109 8.37 12.80 7.20
CA GLU A 109 8.09 14.17 7.59
C GLU A 109 6.82 14.31 8.45
N GLY A 110 5.74 13.62 8.10
CA GLY A 110 4.46 13.74 8.78
C GLY A 110 4.31 12.85 10.02
N TYR A 111 5.01 11.72 10.09
CA TYR A 111 4.86 10.75 11.19
C TYR A 111 6.16 10.41 11.93
N ASN A 112 7.32 10.79 11.39
CA ASN A 112 8.63 10.32 11.84
C ASN A 112 8.78 8.79 11.73
N LEU A 113 8.25 8.21 10.64
CA LEU A 113 8.56 6.84 10.28
C LEU A 113 10.06 6.73 9.94
N GLY A 114 10.76 5.73 10.49
CA GLY A 114 12.18 5.51 10.22
C GLY A 114 12.45 5.24 8.73
N ASN A 115 13.61 5.69 8.23
CA ASN A 115 13.92 5.68 6.80
C ASN A 115 13.92 4.28 6.17
N ASP A 116 14.53 3.31 6.84
CA ASP A 116 14.54 1.90 6.47
C ASP A 116 13.11 1.34 6.38
N TYR A 117 12.28 1.53 7.41
CA TYR A 117 10.90 1.06 7.39
C TYR A 117 10.04 1.78 6.34
N ALA A 118 10.23 3.09 6.16
CA ALA A 118 9.55 3.89 5.16
C ALA A 118 9.87 3.40 3.74
N ARG A 119 11.15 3.15 3.44
CA ARG A 119 11.59 2.62 2.15
C ARG A 119 11.04 1.23 1.92
N PHE A 120 11.08 0.35 2.91
CA PHE A 120 10.52 -1.00 2.81
C PHE A 120 9.04 -0.96 2.42
N LEU A 121 8.21 -0.22 3.18
CA LEU A 121 6.78 -0.11 2.90
C LEU A 121 6.48 0.50 1.52
N VAL A 122 7.21 1.54 1.14
CA VAL A 122 6.92 2.27 -0.10
C VAL A 122 7.37 1.49 -1.33
N TYR A 123 8.58 0.93 -1.33
CA TYR A 123 9.09 0.20 -2.49
C TYR A 123 8.41 -1.15 -2.66
N GLN A 124 8.03 -1.85 -1.58
CA GLN A 124 7.21 -3.06 -1.73
C GLN A 124 5.87 -2.71 -2.39
N ALA A 125 5.22 -1.62 -1.96
CA ALA A 125 3.94 -1.20 -2.52
C ALA A 125 4.09 -0.74 -3.98
N HIS A 126 5.15 0.01 -4.28
CA HIS A 126 5.39 0.47 -5.64
C HIS A 126 5.64 -0.67 -6.62
N LEU A 127 6.39 -1.70 -6.21
CA LEU A 127 6.65 -2.88 -7.04
C LEU A 127 5.38 -3.67 -7.38
N VAL A 128 4.42 -3.75 -6.46
CA VAL A 128 3.21 -4.58 -6.65
C VAL A 128 1.99 -3.79 -7.13
N ASP A 129 1.92 -2.48 -6.90
CA ASP A 129 0.73 -1.65 -7.20
C ASP A 129 1.03 -0.40 -8.04
N GLY A 130 2.29 -0.02 -8.16
CA GLY A 130 2.74 1.16 -8.90
C GLY A 130 3.05 0.88 -10.37
N ASN A 131 3.23 1.96 -11.14
CA ASN A 131 3.72 1.88 -12.50
C ASN A 131 5.25 2.09 -12.50
N PRO A 132 6.06 1.05 -12.73
CA PRO A 132 7.51 1.16 -12.71
C PRO A 132 8.06 2.03 -13.86
N LEU A 133 7.34 2.14 -14.99
CA LEU A 133 7.80 2.91 -16.15
C LEU A 133 7.64 4.42 -15.95
N THR A 134 6.57 4.84 -15.28
CA THR A 134 6.32 6.26 -15.01
C THR A 134 6.74 6.68 -13.60
N ASN A 135 7.22 5.75 -12.77
CA ASN A 135 7.59 5.99 -11.37
C ASN A 135 6.45 6.63 -10.56
N LEU A 136 5.20 6.19 -10.78
CA LEU A 136 4.02 6.72 -10.10
C LEU A 136 3.18 5.61 -9.47
N ILE A 137 2.60 5.90 -8.31
CA ILE A 137 1.65 5.02 -7.61
C ILE A 137 0.44 5.83 -7.16
N SER A 138 -0.74 5.21 -7.23
CA SER A 138 -1.97 5.71 -6.62
C SER A 138 -2.09 5.20 -5.19
N ILE A 139 -2.35 6.09 -4.23
CA ILE A 139 -2.63 5.68 -2.84
C ILE A 139 -4.03 5.09 -2.65
N GLY A 140 -4.83 5.03 -3.71
CA GLY A 140 -6.16 4.46 -3.73
C GLY A 140 -6.34 3.53 -4.93
N ARG A 141 -7.52 3.58 -5.56
CA ARG A 141 -7.85 2.75 -6.74
C ARG A 141 -6.96 3.04 -7.96
N LYS A 142 -7.03 2.11 -8.92
CA LYS A 142 -6.44 2.22 -10.25
C LYS A 142 -6.86 3.52 -10.95
N THR A 143 -5.93 4.13 -11.66
CA THR A 143 -6.14 5.42 -12.32
C THR A 143 -5.25 5.56 -13.54
N TRP A 144 -5.74 6.23 -14.58
CA TRP A 144 -4.94 6.57 -15.76
C TRP A 144 -3.81 7.58 -15.45
N ARG A 145 -3.86 8.22 -14.28
CA ARG A 145 -2.86 9.21 -13.83
C ARG A 145 -1.50 8.60 -13.50
N THR A 146 -1.40 7.28 -13.35
CA THR A 146 -0.14 6.54 -13.26
C THR A 146 0.39 6.14 -14.65
N GLY A 147 -0.18 6.67 -15.74
CA GLY A 147 0.28 6.40 -17.11
C GLY A 147 -0.22 5.07 -17.70
N PRO A 148 0.23 4.73 -18.92
CA PRO A 148 -0.12 3.48 -19.58
C PRO A 148 0.39 2.27 -18.79
N ASP A 149 -0.48 1.29 -18.57
CA ASP A 149 -0.14 0.06 -17.85
C ASP A 149 0.86 -0.79 -18.62
N PRO A 150 1.87 -1.39 -17.96
CA PRO A 150 2.65 -2.48 -18.53
C PRO A 150 1.75 -3.62 -19.05
N LEU A 151 2.34 -4.47 -19.88
CA LEU A 151 1.66 -5.63 -20.43
C LEU A 151 1.15 -6.57 -19.31
N PRO A 152 -0.09 -7.09 -19.39
CA PRO A 152 -0.57 -8.18 -18.56
C PRO A 152 0.47 -9.30 -18.36
N PRO A 153 0.55 -9.90 -17.16
CA PRO A 153 -0.43 -9.84 -16.07
C PRO A 153 -0.28 -8.66 -15.09
N ALA A 154 0.61 -7.69 -15.35
CA ALA A 154 0.78 -6.52 -14.50
C ALA A 154 -0.54 -5.74 -14.31
N ILE A 155 -0.85 -5.39 -13.07
CA ILE A 155 -2.15 -4.78 -12.74
C ILE A 155 -2.03 -3.26 -12.63
N VAL A 156 -0.99 -2.75 -11.96
CA VAL A 156 -0.84 -1.30 -11.63
C VAL A 156 -2.16 -0.77 -11.02
N GLY A 157 -2.61 -1.45 -9.98
CA GLY A 157 -3.94 -1.25 -9.41
C GLY A 157 -4.02 -0.12 -8.39
N GLY A 158 -2.89 0.44 -7.96
CA GLY A 158 -2.83 1.31 -6.78
C GLY A 158 -3.12 0.54 -5.48
N LEU A 159 -2.98 1.21 -4.33
CA LEU A 159 -3.07 0.55 -3.02
C LEU A 159 -4.45 -0.04 -2.68
N SER A 160 -5.50 0.20 -3.48
CA SER A 160 -6.80 -0.48 -3.31
C SER A 160 -6.89 -1.79 -4.08
N GLN A 161 -5.82 -2.23 -4.74
CA GLN A 161 -5.77 -3.53 -5.40
C GLN A 161 -5.73 -4.63 -4.36
N HIS A 162 -6.78 -5.45 -4.34
CA HIS A 162 -6.86 -6.60 -3.45
C HIS A 162 -5.82 -7.67 -3.84
N GLY A 163 -5.21 -8.29 -2.82
CA GLY A 163 -4.37 -9.49 -2.96
C GLY A 163 -2.90 -9.24 -3.30
N THR A 164 -2.49 -7.98 -3.47
CA THR A 164 -1.08 -7.58 -3.67
C THR A 164 -0.48 -7.05 -2.36
N PHE A 165 -0.93 -5.86 -1.93
CA PHE A 165 -0.62 -5.26 -0.63
C PHE A 165 -1.87 -5.23 0.25
N GLU A 166 -2.98 -4.71 -0.27
CA GLU A 166 -4.29 -4.73 0.39
C GLU A 166 -4.76 -6.18 0.56
N GLY A 167 -5.44 -6.45 1.66
CA GLY A 167 -6.00 -7.75 1.90
C GLY A 167 -6.94 -7.78 3.09
N ASP A 168 -7.52 -8.96 3.28
CA ASP A 168 -8.56 -9.20 4.27
C ASP A 168 -8.13 -8.88 5.71
N THR A 169 -9.12 -8.86 6.59
CA THR A 169 -9.01 -8.67 8.04
C THR A 169 -8.55 -7.26 8.43
N SER A 170 -8.83 -6.26 7.60
CA SER A 170 -8.51 -4.86 7.90
C SER A 170 -9.27 -4.34 9.13
N LEU A 171 -8.65 -3.44 9.90
CA LEU A 171 -9.22 -2.97 11.18
C LEU A 171 -10.52 -2.18 11.02
N THR A 172 -10.59 -1.34 9.99
CA THR A 172 -11.67 -0.35 9.78
C THR A 172 -12.19 -0.31 8.34
N ARG A 173 -11.78 -1.28 7.52
CA ARG A 173 -12.19 -1.50 6.12
C ARG A 173 -12.84 -2.88 6.02
N LEU A 174 -13.70 -3.07 5.03
CA LEU A 174 -14.24 -4.39 4.72
C LEU A 174 -13.20 -5.26 4.00
N ASP A 175 -13.36 -6.58 4.08
CA ASP A 175 -12.74 -7.50 3.13
C ASP A 175 -13.31 -7.24 1.73
N ASP A 176 -12.49 -7.39 0.68
CA ASP A 176 -12.88 -7.09 -0.71
C ASP A 176 -14.10 -7.90 -1.17
N TYR A 177 -14.21 -9.15 -0.68
CA TYR A 177 -15.36 -10.02 -0.92
C TYR A 177 -16.72 -9.33 -0.59
N PHE A 178 -16.76 -8.47 0.42
CA PHE A 178 -17.99 -7.77 0.84
C PHE A 178 -18.20 -6.41 0.18
N GLY A 179 -17.26 -5.94 -0.64
CA GLY A 179 -17.37 -4.69 -1.37
C GLY A 179 -16.09 -3.86 -1.32
N ASN A 180 -16.22 -2.56 -1.07
CA ASN A 180 -15.10 -1.64 -1.22
C ASN A 180 -14.10 -1.74 -0.05
N SER A 181 -12.99 -2.47 -0.25
CA SER A 181 -11.92 -2.67 0.73
C SER A 181 -11.11 -1.41 1.06
N ALA A 182 -11.28 -0.31 0.32
CA ALA A 182 -10.61 0.95 0.60
C ALA A 182 -11.43 1.90 1.50
N ALA A 183 -12.76 1.76 1.50
CA ALA A 183 -13.65 2.69 2.19
C ALA A 183 -13.67 2.49 3.70
N PHE A 184 -13.73 3.59 4.45
CA PHE A 184 -13.99 3.54 5.89
C PHE A 184 -15.32 2.86 6.19
N ASN A 185 -15.31 1.93 7.14
CA ASN A 185 -16.49 1.21 7.59
C ASN A 185 -16.83 1.56 9.05
N GLU A 186 -17.99 2.18 9.25
CA GLU A 186 -18.43 2.65 10.58
C GLU A 186 -18.68 1.50 11.57
N GLN A 187 -19.11 0.33 11.10
CA GLN A 187 -19.33 -0.83 11.97
C GLN A 187 -17.99 -1.37 12.49
N HIS A 188 -17.01 -1.57 11.62
CA HIS A 188 -15.66 -1.99 12.02
C HIS A 188 -15.01 -0.94 12.94
N PHE A 189 -15.19 0.35 12.69
CA PHE A 189 -14.69 1.39 13.60
C PHE A 189 -15.42 1.41 14.96
N SER A 190 -16.73 1.13 14.98
CA SER A 190 -17.48 1.00 16.24
C SER A 190 -16.95 -0.16 17.09
N GLU A 191 -16.59 -1.27 16.45
CA GLU A 191 -15.93 -2.40 17.12
C GLU A 191 -14.51 -2.07 17.55
N PHE A 192 -13.73 -1.35 16.73
CA PHE A 192 -12.42 -0.82 17.12
C PHE A 192 -12.52 0.01 18.42
N ALA A 193 -13.50 0.92 18.50
CA ALA A 193 -13.74 1.73 19.69
C ALA A 193 -14.20 0.87 20.88
N ALA A 194 -15.08 -0.11 20.66
CA ALA A 194 -15.54 -1.00 21.72
C ALA A 194 -14.39 -1.85 22.30
N PHE A 195 -13.52 -2.40 21.46
CA PHE A 195 -12.35 -3.17 21.89
C PHE A 195 -11.35 -2.31 22.66
N SER A 196 -11.15 -1.07 22.22
CA SER A 196 -10.32 -0.09 22.94
C SER A 196 -10.84 0.21 24.34
N ILE A 197 -12.16 0.37 24.49
CA ILE A 197 -12.79 0.62 25.79
C ILE A 197 -12.65 -0.59 26.74
N VAL A 198 -12.77 -1.80 26.20
CA VAL A 198 -12.77 -3.04 27.00
C VAL A 198 -11.36 -3.50 27.37
N PHE A 199 -10.43 -3.45 26.42
CA PHE A 199 -9.12 -4.08 26.55
C PHE A 199 -7.97 -3.09 26.68
N GLY A 200 -8.17 -1.83 26.29
CA GLY A 200 -7.13 -0.82 26.33
C GLY A 200 -7.07 -0.04 27.63
N ALA A 201 -5.86 0.36 28.02
CA ALA A 201 -5.65 1.25 29.15
C ALA A 201 -6.37 2.59 28.92
N ASN A 202 -6.98 3.14 29.97
CA ASN A 202 -7.68 4.43 29.91
C ASN A 202 -8.73 4.55 28.79
N LYS A 203 -9.29 3.42 28.33
CA LYS A 203 -10.25 3.35 27.22
C LYS A 203 -9.69 3.87 25.88
N THR A 204 -8.38 3.73 25.69
CA THR A 204 -7.67 4.10 24.45
C THR A 204 -7.38 2.86 23.61
N TYR A 205 -7.05 3.06 22.34
CA TYR A 205 -6.49 1.98 21.54
C TYR A 205 -4.99 1.85 21.86
N ASP A 206 -4.62 0.74 22.49
CA ASP A 206 -3.25 0.37 22.84
C ASP A 206 -2.92 -1.03 22.31
N ILE A 207 -1.74 -1.54 22.65
CA ILE A 207 -1.28 -2.87 22.18
C ILE A 207 -2.18 -4.03 22.64
N ASN A 208 -2.86 -3.90 23.78
CA ASN A 208 -3.76 -4.94 24.28
C ASN A 208 -5.06 -4.98 23.47
N ALA A 209 -5.64 -3.81 23.19
CA ALA A 209 -6.79 -3.68 22.32
C ALA A 209 -6.48 -4.11 20.88
N ALA A 210 -5.28 -3.75 20.38
CA ALA A 210 -4.80 -4.16 19.07
C ALA A 210 -4.77 -5.69 18.92
N ALA A 211 -4.24 -6.40 19.91
CA ALA A 211 -4.14 -7.85 19.86
C ALA A 211 -5.51 -8.55 19.84
N GLU A 212 -6.44 -8.10 20.67
CA GLU A 212 -7.80 -8.66 20.70
C GLU A 212 -8.56 -8.37 19.41
N LEU A 213 -8.42 -7.15 18.87
CA LEU A 213 -9.11 -6.75 17.65
C LEU A 213 -8.54 -7.48 16.41
N ARG A 214 -7.22 -7.64 16.29
CA ARG A 214 -6.56 -8.42 15.23
C ARG A 214 -7.08 -9.86 15.20
N HIS A 215 -7.11 -10.51 16.37
CA HIS A 215 -7.67 -11.85 16.49
C HIS A 215 -9.15 -11.87 16.09
N ARG A 216 -9.93 -10.90 16.58
CA ARG A 216 -11.36 -10.80 16.24
C ARG A 216 -11.58 -10.64 14.73
N ARG A 217 -10.85 -9.77 14.03
CA ARG A 217 -10.94 -9.59 12.57
C ARG A 217 -10.67 -10.89 11.81
N LEU A 218 -9.64 -11.64 12.21
CA LEU A 218 -9.36 -12.93 11.60
C LEU A 218 -10.50 -13.93 11.82
N GLN A 219 -11.04 -14.03 13.04
CA GLN A 219 -12.16 -14.92 13.34
C GLN A 219 -13.44 -14.54 12.55
N ASP A 220 -13.72 -13.25 12.44
CA ASP A 220 -14.86 -12.75 11.66
C ASP A 220 -14.74 -13.13 10.19
N SER A 221 -13.58 -12.89 9.56
CA SER A 221 -13.34 -13.27 8.17
C SER A 221 -13.36 -14.79 7.97
N ILE A 222 -12.82 -15.58 8.91
CA ILE A 222 -12.91 -17.05 8.84
C ILE A 222 -14.38 -17.50 8.79
N GLN A 223 -15.24 -16.87 9.58
CA GLN A 223 -16.64 -17.25 9.70
C GLN A 223 -17.53 -16.76 8.56
N THR A 224 -17.12 -15.70 7.85
CA THR A 224 -18.02 -14.97 6.95
C THR A 224 -17.50 -14.81 5.52
N ASN A 225 -16.18 -14.72 5.32
CA ASN A 225 -15.57 -14.49 4.00
C ASN A 225 -15.15 -15.85 3.40
N PRO A 226 -15.87 -16.40 2.39
CA PRO A 226 -15.53 -17.69 1.79
C PRO A 226 -14.22 -17.70 1.00
N GLU A 227 -13.67 -16.52 0.70
CA GLU A 227 -12.47 -16.31 -0.11
C GLU A 227 -11.29 -15.75 0.72
N LEU A 228 -11.43 -15.72 2.06
CA LEU A 228 -10.39 -15.20 2.97
C LEU A 228 -9.01 -15.72 2.59
N SER A 229 -8.08 -14.79 2.39
CA SER A 229 -6.65 -15.06 2.24
C SER A 229 -5.85 -14.40 3.35
N PHE A 230 -5.20 -15.21 4.21
CA PHE A 230 -4.38 -14.72 5.32
C PHE A 230 -3.01 -15.41 5.33
N VAL A 231 -2.29 -15.22 4.22
CA VAL A 231 -0.94 -15.74 3.94
C VAL A 231 0.05 -14.58 3.70
N ALA A 232 1.34 -14.89 3.52
CA ALA A 232 2.32 -13.89 3.10
C ALA A 232 1.93 -13.27 1.74
N PRO A 233 2.24 -11.98 1.49
CA PRO A 233 2.83 -11.03 2.44
C PRO A 233 1.82 -10.37 3.38
N ARG A 234 0.51 -10.60 3.20
CA ARG A 234 -0.57 -9.94 3.97
C ARG A 234 -0.42 -10.08 5.48
N ILE A 235 0.07 -11.22 5.97
CA ILE A 235 0.25 -11.42 7.41
C ILE A 235 1.19 -10.38 8.05
N LEU A 236 2.24 -9.95 7.35
CA LEU A 236 3.19 -8.96 7.87
C LEU A 236 2.53 -7.59 7.99
N SER A 237 1.85 -7.16 6.92
CA SER A 237 1.16 -5.87 6.90
C SER A 237 0.00 -5.85 7.89
N ALA A 238 -0.83 -6.90 7.92
CA ALA A 238 -1.98 -7.00 8.80
C ALA A 238 -1.61 -6.86 10.29
N PHE A 239 -0.49 -7.46 10.74
CA PHE A 239 -0.04 -7.30 12.12
C PHE A 239 0.64 -5.94 12.37
N SER A 240 1.54 -5.51 11.48
CA SER A 240 2.23 -4.22 11.64
C SER A 240 1.26 -3.04 11.67
N GLU A 241 0.23 -3.07 10.82
CA GLU A 241 -0.82 -2.04 10.73
C GLU A 241 -1.67 -1.92 12.00
N THR A 242 -1.66 -2.91 12.89
CA THR A 242 -2.31 -2.80 14.20
C THR A 242 -1.47 -2.06 15.24
N VAL A 243 -0.16 -2.02 15.03
CA VAL A 243 0.77 -1.25 15.87
C VAL A 243 0.80 0.21 15.44
N PHE A 244 0.69 0.50 14.13
CA PHE A 244 0.83 1.87 13.63
C PHE A 244 -0.05 2.92 14.33
N PRO A 245 -1.34 2.69 14.64
CA PRO A 245 -2.16 3.67 15.34
C PRO A 245 -1.68 3.95 16.77
N THR A 246 -1.12 2.95 17.47
CA THR A 246 -0.61 3.12 18.84
C THR A 246 0.67 3.97 18.88
N ILE A 247 1.34 4.11 17.74
CA ILE A 247 2.54 4.92 17.57
C ILE A 247 2.21 6.20 16.81
N PHE A 248 1.99 6.10 15.50
CA PHE A 248 1.99 7.24 14.58
C PHE A 248 0.76 8.12 14.65
N PHE A 249 -0.32 7.66 15.30
CA PHE A 249 -1.53 8.46 15.51
C PHE A 249 -1.64 9.01 16.95
N VAL A 250 -0.72 8.62 17.83
CA VAL A 250 -0.56 9.24 19.16
C VAL A 250 0.28 10.49 19.01
N ASP A 251 -0.18 11.61 19.58
CA ASP A 251 0.58 12.86 19.57
C ASP A 251 1.95 12.63 20.23
N GLY A 252 3.02 13.02 19.52
CA GLY A 252 4.39 12.74 19.93
C GLY A 252 4.80 13.39 21.25
N ARG A 253 4.04 14.36 21.77
CA ARG A 253 4.27 14.93 23.11
C ARG A 253 3.82 13.99 24.22
N LEU A 254 2.88 13.09 23.92
CA LEU A 254 2.41 12.06 24.84
C LEU A 254 3.29 10.80 24.75
N ASN A 255 3.53 10.33 23.52
CA ASN A 255 4.35 9.15 23.19
C ASN A 255 4.19 7.97 24.17
N ASN A 256 2.94 7.61 24.48
CA ASN A 256 2.58 6.67 25.54
C ASN A 256 1.91 5.38 25.04
N GLY A 257 1.85 5.17 23.72
CA GLY A 257 1.23 3.98 23.11
C GLY A 257 -0.30 3.93 23.19
N GLN A 258 -0.96 5.02 23.59
CA GLN A 258 -2.39 5.07 23.90
C GLN A 258 -3.12 6.07 23.01
N LEU A 259 -3.79 5.56 21.97
CA LEU A 259 -4.53 6.37 21.02
C LEU A 259 -5.97 6.64 21.49
N ASP A 260 -6.29 7.89 21.76
CA ASP A 260 -7.67 8.32 22.01
C ASP A 260 -8.60 8.01 20.81
N ILE A 261 -9.86 7.67 21.10
CA ILE A 261 -10.84 7.27 20.08
C ILE A 261 -11.26 8.43 19.18
N GLN A 262 -11.27 9.67 19.67
CA GLN A 262 -11.55 10.83 18.82
C GLN A 262 -10.40 11.08 17.85
N ALA A 263 -9.15 11.00 18.33
CA ALA A 263 -7.97 11.04 17.47
C ALA A 263 -7.98 9.90 16.44
N ALA A 264 -8.28 8.66 16.87
CA ALA A 264 -8.43 7.53 15.95
C ALA A 264 -9.48 7.81 14.87
N ARG A 265 -10.65 8.33 15.23
CA ARG A 265 -11.70 8.67 14.26
C ARG A 265 -11.21 9.75 13.27
N SER A 266 -10.44 10.72 13.73
CA SER A 266 -9.85 11.75 12.86
C SER A 266 -8.98 11.15 11.77
N PHE A 267 -8.10 10.20 12.11
CA PHE A 267 -7.27 9.53 11.10
C PHE A 267 -8.06 8.55 10.23
N PHE A 268 -8.91 7.70 10.82
CA PHE A 268 -9.55 6.61 10.09
C PHE A 268 -10.73 7.06 9.22
N HIS A 269 -11.50 8.06 9.66
CA HIS A 269 -12.72 8.51 8.98
C HIS A 269 -12.48 9.80 8.19
N THR A 270 -12.03 10.87 8.85
CA THR A 270 -11.85 12.17 8.17
C THR A 270 -10.49 12.31 7.48
N ASN A 271 -9.55 11.40 7.78
CA ASN A 271 -8.18 11.43 7.28
C ASN A 271 -7.54 12.80 7.54
N GLN A 272 -7.56 13.21 8.80
CA GLN A 272 -7.13 14.52 9.26
C GLN A 272 -6.28 14.35 10.52
N PHE A 273 -5.17 15.08 10.61
CA PHE A 273 -4.43 15.19 11.86
C PHE A 273 -5.31 15.84 12.94
N PRO A 274 -5.31 15.35 14.18
CA PRO A 274 -5.87 16.09 15.30
C PRO A 274 -5.29 17.51 15.36
N HIS A 275 -6.08 18.47 15.87
CA HIS A 275 -5.60 19.84 15.96
C HIS A 275 -4.33 19.95 16.80
N HIS A 276 -3.33 20.67 16.30
CA HIS A 276 -2.00 20.78 16.91
C HIS A 276 -1.27 19.44 17.09
N PHE A 277 -1.49 18.48 16.20
CA PHE A 277 -0.82 17.18 16.25
C PHE A 277 0.69 17.32 16.01
N HIS A 278 1.47 16.68 16.87
CA HIS A 278 2.92 16.56 16.71
C HIS A 278 3.30 15.13 16.31
N ARG A 279 4.18 14.99 15.32
CA ARG A 279 4.75 13.68 14.95
C ARG A 279 5.58 13.08 16.10
N GLN A 280 5.98 11.81 15.95
CA GLN A 280 6.84 11.14 16.94
C GLN A 280 8.15 11.90 17.21
N PRO A 281 8.67 11.88 18.45
CA PRO A 281 9.82 12.70 18.85
C PRO A 281 11.17 12.19 18.32
N ALA A 282 11.21 10.98 17.78
CA ALA A 282 12.35 10.36 17.12
C ALA A 282 11.85 9.39 16.04
N PRO A 283 12.68 9.02 15.05
CA PRO A 283 12.34 8.03 14.04
C PRO A 283 11.95 6.68 14.67
N VAL A 284 10.79 6.16 14.29
CA VAL A 284 10.33 4.84 14.72
C VAL A 284 10.48 3.84 13.56
N SER A 285 11.22 2.77 13.79
CA SER A 285 11.51 1.75 12.79
C SER A 285 11.30 0.31 13.31
N PHE A 286 11.81 -0.70 12.58
CA PHE A 286 11.77 -2.12 12.88
C PHE A 286 12.06 -2.45 14.36
N PRO A 287 13.13 -1.93 15.00
CA PRO A 287 13.44 -2.29 16.40
C PRO A 287 12.37 -1.89 17.41
N THR A 288 11.49 -0.95 17.06
CA THR A 288 10.35 -0.53 17.89
C THR A 288 9.07 -1.25 17.50
N ILE A 289 8.85 -1.48 16.20
CA ILE A 289 7.61 -2.08 15.68
C ILE A 289 7.58 -3.60 15.90
N GLU A 290 8.67 -4.30 15.61
CA GLU A 290 8.72 -5.77 15.64
C GLU A 290 8.41 -6.38 17.01
N PRO A 291 8.93 -5.86 18.14
CA PRO A 291 8.57 -6.40 19.46
C PRO A 291 7.08 -6.26 19.78
N LEU A 292 6.45 -5.18 19.30
CA LEU A 292 5.01 -4.95 19.49
C LEU A 292 4.18 -5.89 18.62
N VAL A 293 4.59 -6.11 17.37
CA VAL A 293 4.00 -7.13 16.49
C VAL A 293 4.12 -8.52 17.13
N GLU A 294 5.29 -8.87 17.66
CA GLU A 294 5.52 -10.14 18.33
C GLU A 294 4.63 -10.29 19.58
N GLN A 295 4.45 -9.22 20.36
CA GLN A 295 3.56 -9.21 21.52
C GLN A 295 2.10 -9.50 21.12
N ILE A 296 1.61 -8.89 20.03
CA ILE A 296 0.28 -9.14 19.50
C ILE A 296 0.15 -10.61 19.07
N PHE A 297 1.11 -11.12 18.30
CA PHE A 297 1.11 -12.50 17.83
C PHE A 297 1.15 -13.52 18.97
N LYS A 298 2.01 -13.31 19.98
CA LYS A 298 2.11 -14.21 21.15
C LYS A 298 0.82 -14.35 21.94
N LYS A 299 -0.04 -13.31 21.92
CA LYS A 299 -1.33 -13.35 22.62
C LYS A 299 -2.31 -14.31 21.94
N HIS A 300 -2.36 -14.27 20.62
CA HIS A 300 -3.24 -15.09 19.79
C HIS A 300 -2.49 -15.64 18.57
N PRO A 301 -1.66 -16.68 18.73
CA PRO A 301 -0.91 -17.25 17.62
C PRO A 301 -1.85 -17.80 16.55
N PHE A 302 -1.43 -17.74 15.28
CA PHE A 302 -2.17 -18.31 14.16
C PHE A 302 -1.19 -19.02 13.20
N VAL A 303 -1.74 -19.89 12.35
CA VAL A 303 -1.04 -20.49 11.22
C VAL A 303 -1.55 -19.80 9.95
N PRO A 304 -0.67 -19.36 9.02
CA PRO A 304 -1.10 -18.83 7.72
C PRO A 304 -2.05 -19.78 7.01
N GLY A 305 -2.97 -19.24 6.21
CA GLY A 305 -3.99 -20.07 5.57
C GLY A 305 -5.06 -19.27 4.84
N MET A 306 -5.98 -20.02 4.24
CA MET A 306 -7.06 -19.48 3.43
C MET A 306 -8.35 -20.23 3.66
N ASN A 307 -9.49 -19.58 3.43
CA ASN A 307 -10.77 -20.25 3.47
C ASN A 307 -11.06 -21.03 2.19
N LYS A 308 -11.74 -22.18 2.35
CA LYS A 308 -12.44 -22.90 1.27
C LYS A 308 -13.94 -22.89 1.56
N GLY A 309 -14.60 -21.79 1.22
CA GLY A 309 -15.93 -21.49 1.75
C GLY A 309 -15.85 -20.95 3.18
N VAL A 310 -16.99 -20.70 3.82
CA VAL A 310 -17.01 -20.15 5.19
C VAL A 310 -16.75 -21.23 6.24
N ASN A 311 -16.12 -20.86 7.36
CA ASN A 311 -15.80 -21.76 8.48
C ASN A 311 -14.92 -22.96 8.08
N ASN A 312 -14.12 -22.82 7.03
CA ASN A 312 -13.26 -23.89 6.52
C ASN A 312 -11.88 -23.33 6.19
N TYR A 313 -11.20 -22.87 7.24
CA TYR A 313 -9.85 -22.33 7.16
C TYR A 313 -8.84 -23.46 7.00
N ILE A 314 -8.19 -23.49 5.85
CA ILE A 314 -7.16 -24.46 5.49
C ILE A 314 -5.81 -23.83 5.79
N GLU A 315 -5.09 -24.42 6.75
CA GLU A 315 -3.74 -24.02 7.09
C GLU A 315 -2.78 -24.28 5.92
N MET A 316 -1.87 -23.33 5.71
CA MET A 316 -0.83 -23.33 4.68
C MET A 316 0.54 -23.12 5.36
N PRO A 317 1.03 -24.11 6.14
CA PRO A 317 2.26 -23.97 6.92
C PRO A 317 3.53 -23.80 6.07
N GLU A 318 3.46 -24.05 4.77
CA GLU A 318 4.53 -23.80 3.79
C GLU A 318 4.69 -22.32 3.44
N THR A 319 3.69 -21.48 3.73
CA THR A 319 3.82 -20.03 3.62
C THR A 319 4.79 -19.53 4.70
N PRO A 320 5.71 -18.60 4.39
CA PRO A 320 6.57 -17.99 5.40
C PRO A 320 5.75 -17.47 6.59
N PRO A 321 6.03 -17.90 7.83
CA PRO A 321 5.31 -17.42 9.01
C PRO A 321 5.69 -15.96 9.30
N LEU A 322 4.90 -15.28 10.13
CA LEU A 322 5.13 -13.88 10.51
C LEU A 322 6.54 -13.62 11.07
N SER A 323 7.13 -14.61 11.75
CA SER A 323 8.49 -14.53 12.30
C SER A 323 9.60 -14.65 11.25
N ASP A 324 9.30 -15.14 10.06
CA ASP A 324 10.27 -15.32 8.96
C ASP A 324 10.25 -14.10 8.03
N PHE A 325 10.80 -12.98 8.53
CA PHE A 325 10.82 -11.73 7.79
C PHE A 325 11.52 -11.86 6.42
N CYS A 326 12.66 -12.55 6.36
CA CYS A 326 13.39 -12.74 5.11
C CYS A 326 12.65 -13.66 4.12
N GLY A 327 11.97 -14.69 4.61
CA GLY A 327 11.08 -15.52 3.78
C GLY A 327 9.89 -14.72 3.22
N ILE A 328 9.31 -13.80 4.00
CA ILE A 328 8.26 -12.89 3.50
C ILE A 328 8.81 -11.92 2.46
N TYR A 329 10.00 -11.34 2.68
CA TYR A 329 10.68 -10.52 1.67
C TYR A 329 10.90 -11.30 0.37
N GLU A 330 11.43 -12.52 0.46
CA GLU A 330 11.63 -13.40 -0.69
C GLU A 330 10.31 -13.71 -1.40
N ASP A 331 9.24 -13.97 -0.64
CA ASP A 331 7.91 -14.25 -1.18
C ASP A 331 7.30 -13.06 -1.95
N ILE A 332 7.47 -11.83 -1.45
CA ILE A 332 7.10 -10.60 -2.18
C ILE A 332 7.81 -10.55 -3.53
N VAL A 333 9.13 -10.77 -3.53
CA VAL A 333 9.96 -10.61 -4.72
C VAL A 333 9.75 -11.77 -5.71
N MET A 334 9.79 -13.00 -5.22
CA MET A 334 9.85 -14.21 -6.05
C MET A 334 8.49 -14.76 -6.44
N ARG A 335 7.42 -14.43 -5.70
CA ARG A 335 6.05 -14.89 -6.02
C ARG A 335 5.14 -13.75 -6.44
N VAL A 336 5.00 -12.70 -5.63
CA VAL A 336 4.00 -11.64 -5.89
C VAL A 336 4.39 -10.80 -7.09
N MET A 337 5.63 -10.31 -7.13
CA MET A 337 6.10 -9.46 -8.22
C MET A 337 6.27 -10.25 -9.52
N THR A 338 6.92 -11.42 -9.50
CA THR A 338 7.12 -12.24 -10.71
C THR A 338 5.81 -12.73 -11.32
N ALA A 339 4.77 -12.94 -10.51
CA ALA A 339 3.44 -13.25 -11.02
C ALA A 339 2.84 -12.10 -11.86
N GLN A 340 3.20 -10.85 -11.59
CA GLN A 340 2.80 -9.67 -12.36
C GLN A 340 3.74 -9.38 -13.53
N TYR A 341 5.02 -9.70 -13.38
CA TYR A 341 6.06 -9.45 -14.38
C TYR A 341 6.86 -10.74 -14.63
N PRO A 342 6.32 -11.71 -15.37
CA PRO A 342 6.96 -13.02 -15.56
C PRO A 342 8.15 -13.00 -16.53
N ASP A 343 8.14 -12.10 -17.52
CA ASP A 343 9.19 -11.98 -18.54
C ASP A 343 9.42 -10.50 -18.94
N PRO A 344 9.81 -9.63 -18.00
CA PRO A 344 10.05 -8.22 -18.31
C PRO A 344 11.31 -8.06 -19.15
N SER A 345 11.31 -7.08 -20.04
CA SER A 345 12.46 -6.75 -20.87
C SER A 345 12.61 -5.24 -21.08
N GLY A 346 13.80 -4.83 -21.53
CA GLY A 346 14.10 -3.43 -21.86
C GLY A 346 13.89 -2.49 -20.65
N PRO A 347 13.27 -1.31 -20.85
CA PRO A 347 13.08 -0.32 -19.78
C PRO A 347 12.25 -0.82 -18.59
N LEU A 348 11.36 -1.79 -18.79
CA LEU A 348 10.57 -2.35 -17.69
C LEU A 348 11.44 -3.17 -16.75
N LEU A 349 12.33 -4.01 -17.31
CA LEU A 349 13.28 -4.80 -16.53
C LEU A 349 14.25 -3.90 -15.77
N GLU A 350 14.77 -2.84 -16.41
CA GLU A 350 15.63 -1.85 -15.77
C GLU A 350 14.93 -1.17 -14.58
N ALA A 351 13.70 -0.69 -14.79
CA ALA A 351 12.90 -0.06 -13.73
C ALA A 351 12.60 -1.02 -12.56
N LEU A 352 12.29 -2.28 -12.84
CA LEU A 352 12.05 -3.30 -11.81
C LEU A 352 13.33 -3.56 -11.00
N ASN A 353 14.47 -3.77 -11.66
CA ASN A 353 15.74 -4.03 -10.98
C ASN A 353 16.16 -2.87 -10.07
N ILE A 354 16.02 -1.61 -10.52
CA ILE A 354 16.29 -0.44 -9.68
C ILE A 354 15.42 -0.42 -8.42
N ASN A 355 14.10 -0.64 -8.57
CA ASN A 355 13.19 -0.65 -7.42
C ASN A 355 13.41 -1.86 -6.50
N LEU A 356 13.88 -3.00 -7.03
CA LEU A 356 14.26 -4.17 -6.23
C LEU A 356 15.51 -3.92 -5.39
N GLU A 357 16.51 -3.22 -5.95
CA GLU A 357 17.67 -2.77 -5.18
C GLU A 357 17.26 -1.80 -4.06
N PHE A 358 16.31 -0.90 -4.33
CA PHE A 358 15.79 0.01 -3.32
C PHE A 358 14.99 -0.67 -2.21
N LEU A 359 14.23 -1.72 -2.55
CA LEU A 359 13.56 -2.57 -1.57
C LEU A 359 14.58 -3.35 -0.74
N PHE A 360 15.56 -4.01 -1.37
CA PHE A 360 16.56 -4.81 -0.67
C PHE A 360 17.41 -3.98 0.29
N SER A 361 17.87 -2.81 -0.15
CA SER A 361 18.65 -1.90 0.69
C SER A 361 17.88 -1.34 1.90
N ALA A 362 16.55 -1.50 1.95
CA ALA A 362 15.74 -1.20 3.13
C ALA A 362 15.74 -2.33 4.18
N VAL A 363 16.14 -3.55 3.80
CA VAL A 363 16.12 -4.76 4.64
C VAL A 363 17.50 -5.37 4.89
N GLU A 364 18.58 -4.72 4.43
CA GLU A 364 19.96 -5.17 4.68
C GLU A 364 20.27 -5.35 6.17
N GLY A 365 19.64 -4.55 7.04
CA GLY A 365 19.77 -4.65 8.50
C GLY A 365 19.24 -5.96 9.10
N HIS A 366 18.39 -6.70 8.37
CA HIS A 366 17.81 -7.98 8.81
C HIS A 366 18.64 -9.19 8.42
N ASN A 367 19.81 -9.01 7.79
CA ASN A 367 20.64 -10.08 7.23
C ASN A 367 19.91 -10.96 6.20
N CYS A 368 18.90 -10.41 5.50
CA CYS A 368 18.30 -11.09 4.37
C CYS A 368 19.28 -11.16 3.20
N ILE A 369 19.14 -12.20 2.37
CA ILE A 369 19.94 -12.35 1.15
C ILE A 369 19.18 -11.71 -0.01
N GLN A 370 19.84 -10.88 -0.82
CA GLN A 370 19.21 -10.32 -2.01
C GLN A 370 18.85 -11.44 -2.99
N VAL A 371 17.63 -11.39 -3.49
CA VAL A 371 17.12 -12.32 -4.51
C VAL A 371 16.96 -11.57 -5.83
N PHE A 372 17.25 -12.26 -6.93
CA PHE A 372 17.36 -11.69 -8.27
C PHE A 372 16.41 -12.43 -9.23
N PRO A 373 15.11 -12.10 -9.24
CA PRO A 373 14.13 -12.84 -10.03
C PRO A 373 14.39 -12.78 -11.54
N TYR A 374 15.17 -11.81 -12.01
CA TYR A 374 15.49 -11.57 -13.42
C TYR A 374 16.99 -11.69 -13.74
N GLY A 375 17.78 -12.26 -12.83
CA GLY A 375 19.24 -12.32 -12.95
C GLY A 375 19.96 -11.09 -12.36
N GLN A 376 21.29 -11.18 -12.29
CA GLN A 376 22.20 -10.14 -11.80
C GLN A 376 22.74 -9.25 -12.91
#